data_AF-A0A2S5X793-F1
#
_entry.id   AF-A0A2S5X793-F1
#
_cell.length_a   1.000
_cell.length_b   1.000
_cell.length_c   1.000
_cell.angle_alpha   90.00
_cell.angle_beta   90.00
_cell.angle_gamma   90.00
#
_symmetry.space_group_name_H-M   'P 1'
#
loop_
_entity.id
_entity.type
_entity.pdbx_description
1 polymer ?
#
loop_
_entity_poly.entity_id
_entity_poly.type
_entity_poly.pdbx_seq_one_letter_code
_entity_poly.pdbx_strand_id
1 'polypeptide(L)'
;MTARARLTAPADFGLAVQQARLEAGLSQAELAERLQVSQSAVSEIESGKTTIHLRRLFDLMHELDIELSALGAAGRRVDGAALMRLASSAERTTTRCWPAATRRRRRACAALGRWRRTA
;
A
#
# COMPACT_ATOMS: atom_id res chain seq x y z
N MET A 1 -1.87 -21.19 10.97
CA MET A 1 -3.28 -20.81 11.17
C MET A 1 -3.53 -19.52 10.42
N THR A 2 -4.46 -19.51 9.47
CA THR A 2 -4.93 -18.30 8.78
C THR A 2 -5.95 -17.59 9.67
N ALA A 3 -5.79 -16.29 9.92
CA ALA A 3 -6.82 -15.48 10.56
C ALA A 3 -7.74 -14.86 9.52
N ARG A 4 -9.00 -14.67 9.93
CA ARG A 4 -10.03 -13.99 9.15
C ARG A 4 -10.43 -12.72 9.89
N ALA A 5 -10.45 -11.59 9.18
CA ALA A 5 -10.94 -10.32 9.69
C ALA A 5 -12.09 -9.83 8.83
N ARG A 6 -13.25 -9.54 9.44
CA ARG A 6 -14.41 -8.95 8.75
C ARG A 6 -14.11 -7.48 8.46
N LEU A 7 -14.39 -7.04 7.23
CA LEU A 7 -14.29 -5.64 6.84
C LEU A 7 -15.70 -5.05 6.82
N THR A 8 -15.94 -4.05 7.64
CA THR A 8 -17.28 -3.45 7.83
C THR A 8 -17.37 -2.03 7.29
N ALA A 9 -16.24 -1.36 7.12
CA ALA A 9 -16.15 -0.01 6.61
C ALA A 9 -15.09 0.11 5.50
N PRO A 10 -15.21 1.11 4.62
CA PRO A 10 -14.19 1.38 3.61
C PRO A 10 -12.77 1.61 4.16
N ALA A 11 -12.66 2.16 5.37
CA ALA A 11 -11.37 2.36 6.04
C ALA A 11 -10.69 1.03 6.37
N ASP A 12 -11.46 -0.01 6.72
CA ASP A 12 -10.93 -1.34 7.04
C ASP A 12 -10.25 -1.96 5.81
N PHE A 13 -10.80 -1.69 4.62
CA PHE A 13 -10.23 -2.16 3.35
C PHE A 13 -8.84 -1.57 3.09
N GLY A 14 -8.68 -0.25 3.23
CA GLY A 14 -7.38 0.41 3.03
C GLY A 14 -6.31 -0.12 3.99
N LEU A 15 -6.68 -0.32 5.26
CA LEU A 15 -5.79 -0.90 6.27
C LEU A 15 -5.43 -2.35 5.95
N ALA A 16 -6.39 -3.18 5.54
CA ALA A 16 -6.14 -4.58 5.17
C ALA A 16 -5.19 -4.68 3.97
N VAL A 17 -5.37 -3.84 2.95
CA VAL A 17 -4.46 -3.77 1.79
C VAL A 17 -3.06 -3.36 2.20
N GLN A 18 -2.94 -2.31 3.03
CA GLN A 18 -1.65 -1.84 3.53
C GLN A 18 -0.92 -2.94 4.32
N GLN A 19 -1.62 -3.64 5.22
CA GLN A 19 -1.06 -4.74 6.00
C GLN A 19 -0.56 -5.86 5.10
N ALA A 20 -1.40 -6.33 4.16
CA ALA A 20 -1.04 -7.39 3.24
C ALA A 20 0.17 -7.01 2.37
N ARG A 21 0.23 -5.74 1.92
CA ARG A 21 1.38 -5.22 1.17
C ARG A 21 2.67 -5.27 2.00
N LEU A 22 2.62 -4.82 3.26
CA LEU A 22 3.78 -4.82 4.15
C LEU A 22 4.24 -6.24 4.52
N GLU A 23 3.31 -7.16 4.72
CA GLU A 23 3.61 -8.57 4.99
C GLU A 23 4.25 -9.27 3.77
N ALA A 24 3.89 -8.83 2.56
CA ALA A 24 4.54 -9.26 1.33
C ALA A 24 5.91 -8.58 1.08
N GLY A 25 6.35 -7.66 1.96
CA GLY A 25 7.61 -6.93 1.81
C GLY A 25 7.64 -5.95 0.65
N LEU A 26 6.46 -5.50 0.19
CA LEU A 26 6.33 -4.61 -0.98
C LEU A 26 6.21 -3.15 -0.55
N SER A 27 6.82 -2.25 -1.30
CA SER A 27 6.49 -0.84 -1.32
C SER A 27 5.21 -0.56 -2.12
N GLN A 28 4.62 0.62 -1.94
CA GLN A 28 3.45 1.02 -2.73
C GLN A 28 3.75 1.09 -4.23
N ALA A 29 4.97 1.48 -4.62
CA ALA A 29 5.35 1.56 -6.02
C ALA A 29 5.52 0.17 -6.66
N GLU A 30 6.08 -0.80 -5.93
CA GLU A 30 6.18 -2.19 -6.41
C GLU A 30 4.80 -2.84 -6.55
N LEU A 31 3.89 -2.60 -5.59
CA LEU A 31 2.51 -3.07 -5.72
C LEU A 31 1.81 -2.41 -6.91
N ALA A 32 1.99 -1.11 -7.10
CA ALA A 32 1.42 -0.37 -8.22
C ALA A 32 1.93 -0.88 -9.58
N GLU A 33 3.22 -1.18 -9.68
CA GLU A 33 3.83 -1.76 -10.88
C GLU A 33 3.23 -3.13 -11.20
N ARG A 34 3.09 -4.00 -10.21
CA ARG A 34 2.47 -5.34 -10.38
C ARG A 34 1.01 -5.26 -10.82
N LEU A 35 0.27 -4.26 -10.34
CA LEU A 35 -1.13 -4.03 -10.66
C LEU A 35 -1.34 -3.15 -11.90
N GLN A 36 -0.26 -2.64 -12.52
CA GLN A 36 -0.32 -1.69 -13.64
C GLN A 36 -1.16 -0.44 -13.35
N VAL A 37 -1.11 0.06 -12.11
CA VAL A 37 -1.77 1.29 -11.67
C VAL A 37 -0.74 2.34 -11.25
N SER A 38 -1.17 3.57 -10.97
CA SER A 38 -0.28 4.57 -10.38
C SER A 38 -0.02 4.28 -8.90
N GLN A 39 1.17 4.63 -8.41
CA GLN A 39 1.46 4.59 -6.97
C GLN A 39 0.51 5.49 -6.17
N SER A 40 0.03 6.59 -6.77
CA SER A 40 -0.98 7.45 -6.14
C SER A 40 -2.30 6.72 -5.93
N ALA A 41 -2.73 5.85 -6.85
CA ALA A 41 -3.95 5.06 -6.69
C ALA A 41 -3.82 4.08 -5.51
N VAL A 42 -2.66 3.42 -5.37
CA VAL A 42 -2.36 2.58 -4.21
C VAL A 42 -2.39 3.39 -2.92
N SER A 43 -1.79 4.58 -2.91
CA SER A 43 -1.79 5.48 -1.76
C SER A 43 -3.20 5.96 -1.36
N GLU A 44 -4.05 6.29 -2.34
CA GLU A 44 -5.45 6.68 -2.10
C GLU A 44 -6.26 5.53 -1.49
N ILE A 45 -6.08 4.31 -2.00
CA ILE A 45 -6.69 3.11 -1.44
C ILE A 45 -6.24 2.88 0.01
N GLU A 46 -4.92 2.85 0.27
CA GLU A 46 -4.38 2.56 1.60
C GLU A 46 -4.68 3.65 2.63
N SER A 47 -4.76 4.91 2.22
CA SER A 47 -5.10 6.02 3.11
C SER A 47 -6.58 6.08 3.49
N GLY A 48 -7.41 5.22 2.90
CA GLY A 48 -8.85 5.30 3.07
C GLY A 48 -9.45 6.58 2.50
N LYS A 49 -8.74 7.27 1.58
CA LYS A 49 -9.34 8.27 0.66
C LYS A 49 -10.28 7.51 -0.27
N THR A 50 -11.40 7.18 0.33
CA THR A 50 -12.38 6.24 -0.16
C THR A 50 -13.02 6.86 -1.39
N THR A 51 -12.87 6.20 -2.53
CA THR A 51 -13.59 6.61 -3.73
C THR A 51 -15.09 6.44 -3.51
N ILE A 52 -15.92 7.23 -4.20
CA ILE A 52 -17.39 7.09 -4.16
C ILE A 52 -17.81 5.64 -4.45
N HIS A 53 -17.06 4.93 -5.29
CA HIS A 53 -17.31 3.54 -5.65
C HIS A 53 -17.13 2.58 -4.47
N LEU A 54 -16.07 2.73 -3.68
CA LEU A 54 -15.82 1.83 -2.55
C LEU A 54 -16.90 2.03 -1.46
N ARG A 55 -17.35 3.26 -1.21
CA ARG A 55 -18.48 3.51 -0.31
C ARG A 55 -19.76 2.82 -0.80
N ARG A 56 -20.13 3.03 -2.07
CA ARG A 56 -21.30 2.39 -2.68
C ARG A 56 -21.22 0.86 -2.64
N LEU A 57 -20.03 0.28 -2.78
CA LEU A 57 -19.83 -1.16 -2.65
C LEU A 57 -20.22 -1.64 -1.25
N PHE A 58 -19.76 -0.97 -0.19
CA PHE A 58 -20.13 -1.33 1.18
C PHE A 58 -21.63 -1.13 1.46
N ASP A 59 -22.24 -0.08 0.90
CA ASP A 59 -23.69 0.14 1.02
C ASP A 59 -24.48 -1.02 0.37
N LEU A 60 -24.10 -1.42 -0.86
CA LEU A 60 -24.70 -2.55 -1.55
C LEU A 60 -24.50 -3.87 -0.80
N MET A 61 -23.30 -4.09 -0.25
CA MET A 61 -23.01 -5.28 0.53
C MET A 61 -23.87 -5.36 1.79
N HIS A 62 -24.06 -4.24 2.48
CA HIS A 62 -24.92 -4.18 3.65
C HIS A 62 -26.39 -4.47 3.29
N GLU A 63 -26.89 -3.88 2.20
CA GLU A 63 -28.27 -4.09 1.75
C GLU A 63 -28.55 -5.54 1.31
N LEU A 64 -27.53 -6.21 0.76
CA LEU A 64 -27.66 -7.56 0.19
C LEU A 64 -27.14 -8.68 1.12
N ASP A 65 -26.81 -8.35 2.37
CA ASP A 65 -26.21 -9.28 3.37
C ASP A 65 -24.95 -9.99 2.85
N ILE A 66 -24.10 -9.26 2.13
CA ILE A 66 -22.82 -9.76 1.59
C ILE A 66 -21.70 -9.40 2.55
N GLU A 67 -20.91 -10.41 2.94
CA GLU A 67 -19.74 -10.25 3.80
C GLU A 67 -18.44 -10.14 3.00
N LEU A 68 -17.61 -9.15 3.32
CA LEU A 68 -16.21 -9.09 2.91
C LEU A 68 -15.29 -9.40 4.09
N SER A 69 -14.31 -10.27 3.86
CA SER A 69 -13.31 -10.64 4.86
C SER A 69 -11.90 -10.68 4.26
N ALA A 70 -10.92 -10.20 5.02
CA ALA A 70 -9.51 -10.38 4.73
C ALA A 70 -8.98 -11.69 5.35
N LEU A 71 -8.13 -12.39 4.59
CA LEU A 71 -7.41 -13.57 5.05
C LEU A 71 -5.93 -13.21 5.19
N GLY A 72 -5.38 -13.39 6.38
CA GLY A 72 -3.97 -13.07 6.68
C GLY A 72 -3.33 -14.12 7.58
N ALA A 73 -1.99 -14.10 7.68
CA ALA A 73 -1.30 -14.89 8.69
C ALA A 73 -1.69 -14.36 10.08
N ALA A 74 -2.10 -15.25 10.98
CA ALA A 74 -2.81 -14.87 12.20
C ALA A 74 -2.10 -13.81 13.07
N GLY A 75 -2.88 -12.85 13.60
CA GLY A 75 -2.56 -12.26 14.92
C GLY A 75 -2.65 -10.75 15.15
N ARG A 76 -3.23 -9.92 14.26
CA ARG A 76 -3.46 -8.51 14.60
C ARG A 76 -4.90 -8.10 14.30
N ARG A 77 -5.62 -7.70 15.34
CA ARG A 77 -6.87 -6.95 15.22
C ARG A 77 -6.58 -5.72 14.37
N VAL A 78 -7.48 -5.40 13.45
CA VAL A 78 -7.50 -4.13 12.72
C VAL A 78 -7.88 -3.02 13.70
N ASP A 79 -6.98 -2.71 14.64
CA ASP A 79 -7.05 -1.53 15.49
C ASP A 79 -6.20 -0.45 14.80
N GLY A 80 -6.84 0.38 13.98
CA GLY A 80 -6.18 1.37 13.10
C GLY A 80 -5.22 2.34 13.81
N ALA A 81 -5.27 2.44 15.14
CA ALA A 81 -4.39 3.29 15.95
C ALA A 81 -3.02 2.64 16.30
N ALA A 82 -2.89 1.31 16.27
CA ALA A 82 -1.69 0.61 16.74
C ALA A 82 -0.58 0.49 15.69
N LEU A 83 -0.93 0.40 14.41
CA LEU A 83 0.01 0.14 13.30
C LEU A 83 0.87 1.34 12.90
N MET A 84 0.36 2.56 13.09
CA MET A 84 1.11 3.81 12.78
C MET A 84 2.45 3.93 13.53
N ARG A 85 2.64 3.21 14.64
CA ARG A 85 3.85 3.29 15.46
C ARG A 85 4.96 2.33 15.02
N LEU A 86 4.65 1.26 14.28
CA LEU A 86 5.62 0.23 13.88
C LEU A 86 6.13 0.41 12.45
N ALA A 87 5.31 0.91 11.51
CA ALA A 87 5.72 1.12 10.12
C ALA A 87 6.78 2.24 9.96
N SER A 88 6.77 3.24 10.84
CA SER A 88 7.73 4.36 10.82
C SER A 88 9.20 3.92 10.98
N SER A 89 9.49 2.77 11.62
CA SER A 89 10.87 2.31 11.79
C SER A 89 11.41 1.53 10.59
N ALA A 90 10.55 0.79 9.87
CA ALA A 90 10.94 0.00 8.71
C ALA A 90 11.15 0.85 7.44
N GLU A 91 10.44 1.98 7.31
CA GLU A 91 10.56 2.88 6.16
C GLU A 91 11.88 3.68 6.14
N ARG A 92 12.62 3.76 7.26
CA ARG A 92 13.92 4.44 7.32
C ARG A 92 15.11 3.58 6.88
N THR A 93 14.96 2.26 6.82
CA THR A 93 16.11 1.34 6.62
C THR A 93 16.36 0.94 5.17
N THR A 94 15.48 1.26 4.22
CA THR A 94 15.66 0.94 2.79
C THR A 94 16.30 2.07 1.98
N THR A 95 17.03 2.99 2.63
CA THR A 95 17.86 4.03 1.97
C THR A 95 19.12 3.46 1.31
N ARG A 96 19.06 2.28 0.69
CA ARG A 96 20.17 1.77 -0.10
C ARG A 96 19.69 1.19 -1.42
N CYS A 97 19.88 2.00 -2.45
CA CYS A 97 19.90 1.62 -3.86
C CYS A 97 18.59 1.04 -4.41
N TRP A 98 17.73 1.92 -4.93
CA TRP A 98 16.70 1.51 -5.87
C TRP A 98 17.12 1.89 -7.30
N PRO A 99 17.49 0.93 -8.16
CA PRO A 99 17.60 1.16 -9.59
C PRO A 99 16.32 0.66 -10.27
N ALA A 100 15.41 1.56 -10.62
CA ALA A 100 14.42 1.28 -11.66
C ALA A 100 14.17 2.57 -12.47
N ALA A 101 14.76 2.57 -13.65
CA ALA A 101 14.89 3.70 -14.54
C ALA A 101 13.61 3.91 -15.36
N THR A 102 12.92 5.03 -15.18
CA THR A 102 11.98 5.54 -16.19
C THR A 102 12.65 6.64 -17.04
N ARG A 103 12.54 6.53 -18.37
CA ARG A 103 13.24 7.35 -19.39
C ARG A 103 13.03 8.86 -19.22
N ARG A 104 11.96 9.27 -18.53
CA ARG A 104 11.53 10.66 -18.32
C ARG A 104 12.39 11.44 -17.30
N ARG A 105 13.21 10.77 -16.48
CA ARG A 105 14.09 11.42 -15.48
C ARG A 105 15.58 11.49 -15.85
N ARG A 106 15.98 11.03 -17.04
CA ARG A 106 17.39 11.18 -17.50
C ARG A 106 17.80 12.65 -17.67
N ARG A 107 16.86 13.55 -17.98
CA ARG A 107 17.15 15.00 -18.11
C ARG A 107 17.26 15.73 -16.76
N ALA A 108 16.62 15.23 -15.71
CA ALA A 108 16.66 15.85 -14.38
C ALA A 108 17.95 15.49 -13.61
N CYS A 109 18.49 14.28 -13.78
CA CYS A 109 19.71 13.86 -13.09
C CYS A 109 21.01 14.39 -13.71
N ALA A 110 21.02 14.82 -14.97
CA ALA A 110 22.20 15.42 -15.60
C ALA A 110 22.58 16.80 -15.00
N ALA A 111 21.65 17.45 -14.29
CA ALA A 111 21.84 18.79 -13.74
C ALA A 111 22.53 18.84 -12.36
N LEU A 112 22.73 17.71 -11.67
CA LEU A 112 23.22 17.68 -10.28
C LEU A 112 24.70 17.27 -10.12
N GLY A 113 25.49 17.30 -11.19
CA GLY A 113 26.94 17.50 -11.10
C GLY A 113 27.75 16.56 -10.20
N ARG A 114 27.35 15.29 -10.04
CA ARG A 114 28.13 14.31 -9.27
C ARG A 114 28.12 12.93 -9.94
N TRP A 115 28.99 12.79 -10.93
CA TRP A 115 29.44 11.48 -11.43
C TRP A 115 30.95 11.48 -11.47
N ARG A 116 31.59 10.76 -10.54
CA ARG A 116 32.94 10.24 -10.79
C ARG A 116 32.76 8.92 -11.53
N ARG A 117 33.27 8.85 -12.76
CA ARG A 117 33.47 7.58 -13.47
C ARG A 117 34.60 6.86 -12.75
N THR A 118 34.37 5.64 -12.30
CA THR A 118 35.44 4.65 -12.20
C THR A 118 35.38 3.80 -13.46
N ALA A 119 36.57 3.53 -14.00
CA ALA A 119 36.84 2.89 -15.28
C ALA A 119 36.14 1.54 -15.45
#